data_AF-A0A9E4YJJ3-F1
#
_entry.id   AF-A0A9E4YJJ3-F1
#
_cell.length_a   1.000
_cell.length_b   1.000
_cell.length_c   1.000
_cell.angle_alpha   90.00
_cell.angle_beta   90.00
_cell.angle_gamma   90.00
#
_symmetry.space_group_name_H-M   'P 1'
#
loop_
_entity.id
_entity.type
_entity.pdbx_description
1 polymer ?
#
loop_
_entity_poly.entity_id
_entity_poly.type
_entity_poly.pdbx_seq_one_letter_code
_entity_poly.pdbx_strand_id
1 'polypeptide(L)' 'AIEIQAQLGQNVELEEWTKSWTRLHETLHMDADLNEALAADVARRLARYIEVLEPILAEERAAIAR' A
#
# COMPACT_ATOMS: atom_id res chain seq x y z
N ALA A 1 -5.08 10.67 3.52
CA ALA A 1 -3.64 10.45 3.23
C ALA A 1 -2.87 10.08 4.50
N ILE A 2 -2.75 10.98 5.49
CA ILE A 2 -2.04 10.71 6.77
C ILE A 2 -2.61 9.49 7.51
N GLU A 3 -3.94 9.31 7.51
CA GLU A 3 -4.60 8.16 8.14
C GLU A 3 -4.31 6.81 7.46
N ILE A 4 -4.01 6.81 6.15
CA ILE A 4 -3.64 5.59 5.41
C ILE A 4 -2.23 5.18 5.78
N GLN A 5 -1.29 6.13 5.79
CA GLN A 5 0.08 5.90 6.19
C GLN A 5 0.18 5.43 7.64
N ALA A 6 -0.59 6.04 8.56
CA ALA A 6 -0.67 5.63 9.95
C ALA A 6 -1.13 4.17 10.14
N GLN A 7 -2.00 3.67 9.25
CA GLN A 7 -2.51 2.29 9.30
C GLN A 7 -1.58 1.25 8.66
N LEU A 8 -0.71 1.66 7.74
CA LEU A 8 0.21 0.78 7.01
C LEU A 8 1.60 0.71 7.63
N GLY A 9 1.99 1.74 8.38
CA GLY A 9 3.23 1.78 9.14
C GLY A 9 4.18 2.88 8.70
N GLN A 10 5.20 3.15 9.53
CA GLN A 10 6.10 4.28 9.35
C GLN A 10 7.05 4.15 8.15
N ASN A 11 7.26 2.93 7.65
CA ASN A 11 8.12 2.68 6.48
C ASN A 11 7.38 2.89 5.15
N VAL A 12 6.08 3.15 5.21
CA VAL A 12 5.26 3.40 4.02
C VAL A 12 5.31 4.87 3.67
N GLU A 13 5.62 5.16 2.42
CA GLU A 13 5.75 6.50 1.88
C GLU A 13 4.60 6.83 0.93
N LEU A 14 4.14 8.08 1.00
CA LEU A 14 3.24 8.70 0.03
C LEU A 14 4.03 9.74 -0.76
N GLU A 15 4.37 9.42 -2.00
CA GLU A 15 5.18 10.23 -2.88
C GLU A 15 4.34 10.78 -4.02
N GLU A 16 4.41 12.08 -4.30
CA GLU A 16 3.84 12.65 -5.52
C GLU A 16 4.65 12.14 -6.73
N TRP A 17 4.05 11.25 -7.52
CA TRP A 17 4.69 10.69 -8.72
C TRP A 17 4.43 11.60 -9.92
N THR A 18 3.16 11.92 -10.16
CA THR A 18 2.75 12.82 -11.23
C THR A 18 1.70 13.79 -10.72
N LYS A 19 1.36 14.80 -11.52
CA LYS A 19 0.33 15.78 -11.17
C LYS A 19 -1.03 15.19 -10.78
N SER A 20 -1.33 13.96 -11.19
CA SER A 20 -2.59 13.27 -10.88
C SER A 20 -2.40 11.94 -10.15
N TRP A 21 -1.17 11.58 -9.78
CA TRP A 21 -0.89 10.29 -9.15
C TRP A 21 0.05 10.43 -7.96
N THR A 22 -0.36 9.84 -6.84
CA THR A 22 0.48 9.64 -5.67
C THR A 22 0.84 8.15 -5.59
N ARG A 23 2.14 7.86 -5.46
CA ARG A 23 2.65 6.52 -5.21
C ARG A 23 2.63 6.23 -3.72
N LEU A 24 1.95 5.15 -3.34
CA LEU A 24 2.05 4.57 -2.00
C LEU A 24 2.96 3.35 -2.07
N HIS A 25 4.12 3.40 -1.42
CA HIS A 25 5.12 2.32 -1.51
C HIS A 25 5.89 2.14 -0.19
N GLU A 26 6.51 0.98 -0.05
CA GLU A 26 7.49 0.69 0.98
C GLU A 26 8.76 0.20 0.29
N THR A 27 9.92 0.66 0.76
CA THR A 27 11.22 0.17 0.27
C THR A 27 11.79 -0.80 1.29
N LEU A 28 12.05 -2.04 0.84
CA LEU A 28 12.70 -3.06 1.66
C LEU A 28 14.17 -3.18 1.27
N HIS A 29 15.06 -3.14 2.26
CA HIS A 29 16.47 -3.44 2.05
C HIS A 29 16.65 -4.94 1.79
N MET A 30 17.29 -5.28 0.67
CA MET A 30 17.59 -6.66 0.30
C MET A 30 18.84 -7.17 1.03
N ASP A 31 18.79 -7.17 2.37
CA ASP A 31 19.87 -7.70 3.19
C ASP A 31 19.75 -9.22 3.40
N ALA A 32 18.61 -9.81 3.01
CA ALA A 32 18.30 -11.22 3.14
C ALA A 32 18.20 -11.93 1.78
N ASP A 33 18.53 -13.21 1.77
CA ASP A 33 18.34 -14.07 0.60
C ASP A 33 16.87 -14.09 0.15
N LEU A 34 16.67 -14.15 -1.17
CA LEU A 34 15.35 -14.30 -1.78
C LEU A 34 14.78 -15.69 -1.47
N ASN A 35 14.10 -15.82 -0.33
CA ASN A 35 13.58 -17.07 0.20
C ASN A 35 12.06 -17.01 0.45
N GLU A 36 11.48 -18.16 0.79
CA GLU A 36 10.05 -18.31 1.03
C GLU A 36 9.55 -17.46 2.22
N ALA A 37 10.39 -17.22 3.22
CA ALA A 37 10.02 -16.39 4.37
C ALA A 37 9.86 -14.93 3.96
N LEU A 38 10.77 -14.40 3.14
CA LEU A 38 10.64 -13.06 2.56
C LEU A 38 9.39 -12.96 1.68
N ALA A 39 9.12 -13.97 0.84
CA ALA A 39 7.94 -14.01 0.00
C ALA A 39 6.64 -13.96 0.82
N ALA A 40 6.55 -14.76 1.89
CA ALA A 40 5.40 -14.76 2.80
C ALA A 40 5.24 -13.40 3.50
N ASP A 41 6.34 -12.78 3.91
CA ASP A 41 6.33 -11.49 4.58
C ASP A 41 5.85 -10.36 3.64
N VAL A 42 6.36 -10.31 2.42
CA VAL A 42 5.89 -9.38 1.36
C VAL A 42 4.42 -9.61 1.04
N ALA A 43 3.97 -10.87 0.92
CA ALA A 43 2.57 -11.19 0.65
C ALA A 43 1.64 -10.67 1.76
N ARG A 44 2.01 -10.83 3.03
CA ARG A 44 1.25 -10.28 4.16
C ARG A 44 1.17 -8.76 4.11
N ARG A 45 2.29 -8.08 3.82
CA ARG A 45 2.31 -6.62 3.68
C ARG A 45 1.41 -6.14 2.55
N LEU A 46 1.49 -6.77 1.38
CA LEU A 46 0.62 -6.46 0.23
C LEU A 46 -0.87 -6.67 0.55
N ALA A 47 -1.21 -7.77 1.24
CA ALA A 47 -2.59 -8.01 1.68
C ALA A 47 -3.07 -6.87 2.59
N ARG A 48 -2.23 -6.39 3.51
CA ARG A 48 -2.56 -5.27 4.37
C ARG A 48 -2.80 -3.96 3.59
N TYR A 49 -2.04 -3.71 2.53
CA TYR A 49 -2.29 -2.57 1.64
C TYR A 49 -3.67 -2.67 0.99
N ILE A 50 -4.02 -3.83 0.46
CA ILE A 50 -5.33 -4.06 -0.17
C ILE A 50 -6.46 -3.79 0.84
N GLU A 51 -6.37 -4.35 2.05
CA GLU A 51 -7.39 -4.16 3.08
C GLU A 51 -7.59 -2.70 3.48
N VAL A 52 -6.51 -1.93 3.62
CA VAL A 52 -6.60 -0.50 3.99
C VAL A 52 -7.14 0.35 2.85
N LEU A 53 -6.82 0.00 1.59
CA LEU A 53 -7.23 0.77 0.42
C LEU A 53 -8.62 0.39 -0.12
N GLU A 54 -9.11 -0.81 0.17
CA GLU A 54 -10.40 -1.30 -0.32
C GLU A 54 -11.59 -0.38 -0.02
N PRO A 55 -11.71 0.25 1.17
CA PRO A 55 -12.81 1.20 1.44
C PRO A 55 -12.85 2.37 0.45
N ILE A 56 -11.69 2.90 0.08
CA ILE A 56 -11.59 4.01 -0.89
C ILE A 56 -12.08 3.54 -2.27
N LEU A 57 -11.65 2.34 -2.69
CA LEU A 57 -12.10 1.77 -3.95
C LEU A 57 -13.61 1.53 -3.96
N ALA A 58 -14.18 1.04 -2.86
CA ALA A 58 -15.61 0.80 -2.71
C ALA A 58 -16.42 2.12 -2.81
N GLU A 59 -15.95 3.19 -2.18
CA GLU A 59 -16.55 4.52 -2.25
C GLU A 59 -16.54 5.09 -3.67
N GLU A 60 -15.41 5.01 -4.37
CA GLU A 60 -15.27 5.47 -5.75
C GLU A 60 -16.17 4.68 -6.71
N ARG A 61 -16.24 3.34 -6.55
CA ARG A 61 -17.16 2.50 -7.33
C ARG A 61 -18.62 2.88 -7.11
N ALA A 62 -19.00 3.17 -5.87
CA ALA A 62 -20.35 3.61 -5.53
C ALA A 62 -20.65 5.03 -6.04
N ALA A 63 -19.65 5.89 -6.19
CA ALA A 63 -19.80 7.21 -6.78
C ALA A 63 -20.02 7.15 -8.30
N ILE A 64 -19.29 6.27 -9.01
CA ILE A 64 -19.44 6.06 -10.46
C ILE A 64 -20.79 5.43 -10.83
N ALA A 65 -21.34 4.58 -9.96
CA ALA A 65 -22.61 3.90 -10.21
C ALA A 65 -23.87 4.78 -10.00
N ARG A 66 -23.70 6.00 -9.49
CA ARG A 66 -24.76 6.99 -9.27
C ARG A 66 -24.90 7.91 -10.48
#